data_AF-A0A957L5Q7-F1
#
_entry.id   AF-A0A957L5Q7-F1
#
_cell.length_a   1.000
_cell.length_b   1.000
_cell.length_c   1.000
_cell.angle_alpha   90.00
_cell.angle_beta   90.00
_cell.angle_gamma   90.00
#
_symmetry.space_group_name_H-M   'P 1'
#
loop_
_entity.id
_entity.type
_entity.pdbx_description
1 polymer ?
#
loop_
_entity_poly.entity_id
_entity_poly.type
_entity_poly.pdbx_seq_one_letter_code
_entity_poly.pdbx_strand_id
1 'polypeptide(L)'
;EPSSLAYNGPYTAAVYDYLRRELKFESDLPYEIMNMRINSDWHFDEFEGSYVDVSETLRRIMVSNPHLRVLVCNGYYDMATPFAAAEY
;
A
#
# COMPACT_ATOMS: atom_id res chain seq x y z
N GLU A 1 -8.11 14.51 6.42
CA GLU A 1 -6.87 15.22 6.08
C GLU A 1 -7.01 16.08 4.85
N PRO A 2 -6.65 17.38 4.90
CA PRO A 2 -6.70 18.27 3.74
C PRO A 2 -5.82 17.80 2.57
N SER A 3 -4.72 17.10 2.88
CA SER A 3 -3.79 16.55 1.87
C SER A 3 -4.43 15.46 1.00
N SER A 4 -5.39 14.69 1.51
CA SER A 4 -6.00 13.58 0.77
C SER A 4 -6.94 14.01 -0.34
N LEU A 5 -7.49 15.23 -0.26
CA LEU A 5 -8.30 15.80 -1.34
C LEU A 5 -7.51 15.94 -2.64
N ALA A 6 -6.20 16.16 -2.56
CA ALA A 6 -5.35 16.35 -3.73
C ALA A 6 -5.11 15.05 -4.52
N TYR A 7 -5.07 13.88 -3.85
CA TYR A 7 -4.68 12.62 -4.48
C TYR A 7 -5.79 11.56 -4.55
N ASN A 8 -6.81 11.61 -3.69
CA ASN A 8 -7.84 10.57 -3.63
C ASN A 8 -8.57 10.38 -4.97
N GLY A 9 -9.06 11.45 -5.58
CA GLY A 9 -9.81 11.40 -6.84
C GLY A 9 -9.01 10.76 -7.99
N PRO A 10 -7.80 11.26 -8.31
CA PRO A 10 -6.93 10.66 -9.31
C PRO A 10 -6.60 9.19 -9.05
N TYR A 11 -6.31 8.80 -7.80
CA TYR A 11 -5.98 7.41 -7.47
C TYR A 11 -7.19 6.48 -7.64
N THR A 12 -8.38 6.90 -7.20
CA THR A 12 -9.61 6.15 -7.44
C THR A 12 -9.89 5.97 -8.92
N ALA A 13 -9.76 7.04 -9.71
CA ALA A 13 -9.98 6.98 -11.15
C ALA A 13 -9.01 6.01 -11.83
N ALA A 14 -7.72 6.03 -11.46
CA ALA A 14 -6.72 5.11 -12.00
C ALA A 14 -7.03 3.65 -11.67
N VAL A 15 -7.45 3.35 -10.43
CA VAL A 15 -7.85 1.99 -10.04
C VAL A 15 -9.08 1.54 -10.83
N TYR A 16 -10.12 2.38 -10.94
CA TYR A 16 -11.30 2.03 -11.73
C TYR A 16 -10.97 1.81 -13.21
N ASP A 17 -10.11 2.64 -13.80
CA ASP A 17 -9.67 2.49 -15.19
C ASP A 17 -8.98 1.14 -15.42
N TYR A 18 -8.03 0.76 -14.56
CA TYR A 18 -7.33 -0.51 -14.63
C TYR A 18 -8.27 -1.72 -14.44
N LEU A 19 -9.13 -1.69 -13.42
CA LEU A 19 -10.08 -2.76 -13.14
C LEU A 19 -11.04 -3.00 -14.32
N ARG A 20 -11.57 -1.92 -14.90
CA ARG A 20 -12.58 -2.00 -15.97
C ARG A 20 -11.96 -2.28 -17.34
N ARG A 21 -10.86 -1.60 -17.68
CA ARG A 21 -10.29 -1.68 -19.04
C ARG A 21 -9.35 -2.84 -19.22
N GLU A 22 -8.51 -3.13 -18.24
CA GLU A 22 -7.49 -4.18 -18.36
C GLU A 22 -7.98 -5.50 -17.79
N LEU A 23 -8.44 -5.49 -16.53
CA LEU A 23 -8.86 -6.72 -15.85
C LEU A 23 -10.28 -7.18 -16.19
N LYS A 24 -11.07 -6.33 -16.87
CA LYS A 24 -12.48 -6.58 -17.25
C LYS A 24 -13.36 -6.96 -16.05
N PHE A 25 -13.07 -6.40 -14.88
CA PHE A 25 -13.80 -6.67 -13.65
C PHE A 25 -14.87 -5.61 -13.41
N GLU A 26 -16.13 -6.03 -13.25
CA GLU A 26 -17.28 -5.17 -12.95
C GLU A 26 -17.93 -5.49 -11.60
N SER A 27 -18.25 -4.44 -10.84
CA SER A 27 -18.87 -4.54 -9.50
C SER A 27 -19.55 -3.23 -9.12
N ASP A 28 -20.69 -3.33 -8.46
CA ASP A 28 -21.44 -2.20 -7.90
C ASP A 28 -20.89 -1.73 -6.54
N LEU A 29 -19.95 -2.47 -5.97
CA LEU A 29 -19.31 -2.08 -4.72
C LEU A 29 -18.40 -0.86 -4.94
N PRO A 30 -18.48 0.17 -4.08
CA PRO A 30 -17.58 1.30 -4.14
C PRO A 30 -16.15 0.86 -3.80
N TYR A 31 -15.17 1.40 -4.50
CA TYR A 31 -13.76 1.23 -4.14
C TYR A 31 -13.42 2.18 -2.98
N GLU A 32 -13.10 1.61 -1.83
CA GLU A 32 -12.71 2.37 -0.64
C GLU A 32 -11.19 2.57 -0.63
N ILE A 33 -10.73 3.79 -0.92
CA ILE A 33 -9.30 4.14 -0.92
C ILE A 33 -8.68 3.92 0.45
N MET A 34 -9.44 4.18 1.52
CA MET A 34 -9.02 4.02 2.90
C MET A 34 -10.23 3.64 3.75
N ASN A 35 -10.20 2.46 4.36
CA ASN A 35 -11.26 1.98 5.25
C ASN A 35 -10.75 1.98 6.70
N MET A 36 -11.18 2.98 7.47
CA MET A 36 -10.76 3.13 8.88
C MET A 36 -11.30 2.01 9.79
N ARG A 37 -12.44 1.39 9.44
CA ARG A 37 -13.00 0.27 10.21
C ARG A 37 -12.13 -0.98 10.05
N ILE A 38 -11.69 -1.29 8.82
CA ILE A 38 -10.76 -2.41 8.61
C ILE A 38 -9.41 -2.09 9.25
N ASN A 39 -8.95 -0.84 9.16
CA ASN A 39 -7.70 -0.43 9.77
C ASN A 39 -7.70 -0.62 11.30
N SER A 40 -8.83 -0.39 11.99
CA SER A 40 -8.93 -0.62 13.43
C SER A 40 -8.89 -2.10 13.83
N ASP A 41 -9.12 -3.01 12.89
CA ASP A 41 -9.09 -4.46 13.13
C ASP A 41 -7.69 -5.07 12.90
N TRP A 42 -6.68 -4.27 12.54
CA TRP A 42 -5.31 -4.76 12.37
C TRP A 42 -4.66 -4.95 13.74
N HIS A 43 -4.19 -6.17 14.00
CA HIS A 43 -3.51 -6.55 15.24
C HIS A 43 -2.00 -6.42 15.08
N PHE A 44 -1.37 -5.62 15.95
CA PHE A 44 0.07 -5.40 16.00
C PHE A 44 0.68 -5.81 17.34
N ASP A 45 -0.03 -6.63 18.12
CA ASP A 45 0.38 -7.05 19.47
C ASP A 45 1.77 -7.71 19.48
N GLU A 46 2.12 -8.42 18.40
CA GLU A 46 3.43 -9.07 18.23
C GLU A 46 4.59 -8.08 17.99
N PHE A 47 4.27 -6.83 17.64
CA PHE A 47 5.23 -5.78 17.28
C PHE A 47 5.19 -4.60 18.25
N GLU A 48 4.52 -4.73 19.40
CA GLU A 48 4.41 -3.63 20.36
C GLU A 48 5.81 -3.12 20.79
N GLY A 49 6.02 -1.79 20.68
CA GLY A 49 7.31 -1.17 20.97
C GLY A 49 8.41 -1.41 19.93
N SER A 50 8.09 -2.03 18.80
CA SER A 50 9.03 -2.27 17.68
C SER A 50 8.37 -1.95 16.34
N TYR A 51 9.17 -1.91 15.27
CA TYR A 51 8.65 -1.78 13.91
C TYR A 51 8.32 -3.18 13.37
N VAL A 52 7.30 -3.27 12.53
CA VAL A 52 7.02 -4.49 11.77
C VAL A 52 8.17 -4.74 10.81
N ASP A 53 8.87 -5.86 10.98
CA ASP A 53 9.95 -6.31 10.10
C ASP A 53 9.58 -7.61 9.39
N VAL A 54 9.59 -7.58 8.06
CA VAL A 54 9.32 -8.74 7.19
C VAL A 54 10.50 -9.08 6.27
N SER A 55 11.67 -8.49 6.51
CA SER A 55 12.88 -8.63 5.69
C SER A 55 13.28 -10.09 5.47
N GLU A 56 13.33 -10.91 6.52
CA GLU A 56 13.67 -12.33 6.45
C GLU A 56 12.66 -13.15 5.64
N THR A 57 11.38 -12.82 5.79
CA THR A 57 10.30 -13.45 5.02
C THR A 57 10.41 -13.08 3.55
N LEU A 58 10.59 -11.79 3.23
CA LEU A 58 10.82 -11.34 1.86
C LEU A 58 12.07 -11.99 1.27
N ARG A 59 13.19 -12.05 1.99
CA ARG A 59 14.42 -12.71 1.54
C ARG A 59 14.15 -14.16 1.14
N ARG A 60 13.48 -14.93 2.01
CA ARG A 60 13.16 -16.34 1.75
C ARG A 60 12.30 -16.50 0.50
N ILE A 61 11.29 -15.66 0.32
CA ILE A 61 10.37 -15.76 -0.83
C ILE A 61 11.05 -15.30 -2.11
N MET A 62 11.87 -14.25 -2.07
CA MET A 62 12.62 -13.77 -3.23
C MET A 62 13.67 -14.78 -3.70
N VAL A 63 14.30 -15.52 -2.79
CA VAL A 63 15.19 -16.66 -3.14
C VAL A 63 14.38 -17.78 -3.80
N SER A 64 13.17 -18.06 -3.29
CA SER A 64 12.33 -19.15 -3.79
C SER A 64 11.64 -18.82 -5.12
N ASN A 65 11.36 -17.53 -5.37
CA ASN A 65 10.75 -17.03 -6.59
C ASN A 65 11.58 -15.86 -7.15
N PRO A 66 12.54 -16.14 -8.05
CA PRO A 66 13.37 -15.11 -8.67
C PRO A 66 12.60 -14.10 -9.54
N HIS A 67 11.34 -14.39 -9.89
CA HIS A 67 10.47 -13.47 -10.63
C HIS A 67 9.72 -12.49 -9.72
N LEU A 68 9.72 -12.70 -8.40
CA LEU A 68 9.11 -11.77 -7.46
C LEU A 68 9.87 -10.44 -7.48
N ARG A 69 9.13 -9.34 -7.60
CA ARG A 69 9.67 -7.98 -7.56
C ARG A 69 9.00 -7.21 -6.43
N VAL A 70 9.80 -6.43 -5.71
CA VAL A 70 9.32 -5.51 -4.65
C VAL A 70 9.22 -4.11 -5.25
N LEU A 71 8.06 -3.48 -5.11
CA LEU A 71 7.85 -2.07 -5.44
C LEU A 71 7.92 -1.26 -4.14
N VAL A 72 8.82 -0.29 -4.09
CA VAL A 72 8.93 0.67 -2.99
C VAL A 72 8.36 2.00 -3.49
N CYS A 73 7.30 2.47 -2.83
CA CYS A 73 6.63 3.74 -3.15
C CYS A 73 6.76 4.69 -1.96
N ASN A 74 7.41 5.82 -2.19
CA ASN A 74 7.75 6.82 -1.19
C ASN A 74 7.97 8.18 -1.86
N GLY A 75 7.90 9.26 -1.08
CA GLY A 75 7.99 10.62 -1.62
C GLY A 75 9.10 11.46 -0.99
N TYR A 76 9.74 12.31 -1.81
CA TYR A 76 10.72 13.30 -1.32
C TYR A 76 10.10 14.34 -0.38
N TYR A 77 8.84 14.67 -0.61
CA TYR A 77 8.06 15.62 0.20
C TYR A 77 6.85 14.95 0.87
N ASP A 78 6.81 13.62 0.89
CA ASP A 78 5.77 12.88 1.59
C ASP A 78 6.18 12.70 3.05
N MET A 79 5.45 13.34 3.96
CA MET A 79 5.72 13.24 5.40
C MET A 79 5.13 11.96 6.02
N ALA A 80 4.24 11.26 5.33
CA ALA A 80 3.69 9.98 5.77
C ALA A 80 4.59 8.81 5.34
N THR A 81 5.14 8.84 4.12
CA THR A 81 6.13 7.86 3.63
C THR A 81 7.43 8.53 3.11
N PRO A 82 8.26 9.09 4.01
CA PRO A 82 9.43 9.88 3.61
C PRO A 82 10.48 9.02 2.92
N PHE A 83 11.03 9.52 1.81
CA PHE A 83 12.10 8.83 1.09
C PHE A 83 13.31 8.51 1.96
N ALA A 84 13.77 9.48 2.77
CA ALA A 84 14.93 9.28 3.63
C ALA A 84 14.72 8.23 4.74
N ALA A 85 13.46 7.90 5.07
CA ALA A 85 13.16 6.85 6.04
C ALA A 85 13.13 5.44 5.40
N ALA A 86 13.03 5.35 4.07
CA ALA A 86 12.99 4.09 3.33
C ALA A 86 14.36 3.69 2.75
N GLU A 87 15.30 4.63 2.63
CA GLU A 87 16.65 4.39 2.08
C GLU A 87 17.64 3.84 3.12
N TYR A 88 17.32 3.93 4.42
CA TYR A 88 18.14 3.44 5.54
C TYR A 88 17.62 2.11 6.08
#